data_AF-A0A2G5XPG8-F1
#
_entry.id   AF-A0A2G5XPG8-F1
#
_cell.length_a   1.000
_cell.length_b   1.000
_cell.length_c   1.000
_cell.angle_alpha   90.00
_cell.angle_beta   90.00
_cell.angle_gamma   90.00
#
_symmetry.space_group_name_H-M   'P 1'
#
loop_
_entity.id
_entity.type
_entity.pdbx_description
1 polymer ?
#
loop_
_entity_poly.entity_id
_entity_poly.type
_entity_poly.pdbx_seq_one_letter_code
_entity_poly.pdbx_strand_id
1 'polypeptide(L)'
;MRKILSVLLILILVTSFLPIQKTEATSNVFTDVKKNHPNYAAIMYLADKGVIVKQKRFGPNDKVTREEVAIMVAKATGLNGKKTKTKFKDVPASRYSSGYIQSAANARIINGYPDGTFKPTQFVTRGHMAAFIANAFKLTEEGNFYFSDVAKGSTSYNAVRKLAFANITSGYPDGTFKPNQTLTRSHIAAFIARAMEPSFRPAEKEIIARGVYFGASVQQIKKGENAHLIGETTDGHTSFLQYKIVSGPGFYDTTVLYGFEKDKLTSIMFDYFGGIEEYVAWDRLEGFHYNVLEDIKRDLGKPDYYKNDKYSKVSASWFKKGYSVILNADYSSGYASLQSAYFKE
;
A
#
# COMPACT_ATOMS: atom_id res chain seq x y z
N MET A 1 -51.29 -29.78 -61.49
CA MET A 1 -50.60 -30.98 -60.94
C MET A 1 -49.36 -30.47 -60.21
N ARG A 2 -49.25 -30.60 -58.86
CA ARG A 2 -48.54 -31.71 -58.18
C ARG A 2 -47.17 -31.98 -58.85
N LYS A 3 -46.00 -32.02 -58.20
CA LYS A 3 -45.58 -32.05 -56.80
C LYS A 3 -44.04 -32.32 -56.83
N ILE A 4 -43.28 -31.79 -55.85
CA ILE A 4 -42.00 -32.31 -55.30
C ILE A 4 -40.67 -32.00 -56.02
N LEU A 5 -39.76 -31.36 -55.27
CA LEU A 5 -38.28 -31.37 -55.23
C LEU A 5 -37.81 -29.92 -54.97
N SER A 6 -37.11 -29.50 -53.93
CA SER A 6 -36.42 -30.18 -52.83
C SER A 6 -36.33 -29.19 -51.67
N VAL A 7 -36.99 -29.50 -50.56
CA VAL A 7 -36.84 -28.81 -49.27
C VAL A 7 -35.78 -29.59 -48.49
N LEU A 8 -34.53 -29.14 -48.51
CA LEU A 8 -33.47 -29.65 -47.64
C LEU A 8 -32.22 -28.76 -47.81
N LEU A 9 -32.12 -27.64 -47.07
CA LEU A 9 -30.86 -27.11 -46.50
C LEU A 9 -30.96 -25.73 -45.80
N ILE A 10 -32.05 -25.36 -45.12
CA ILE A 10 -32.03 -24.16 -44.25
C ILE A 10 -32.78 -24.46 -42.95
N LEU A 11 -32.25 -25.40 -42.17
CA LEU A 11 -32.63 -25.60 -40.78
C LEU A 11 -31.42 -26.24 -40.10
N ILE A 12 -30.76 -25.48 -39.21
CA ILE A 12 -29.65 -25.80 -38.27
C ILE A 12 -28.54 -24.75 -38.44
N LEU A 13 -28.78 -23.55 -37.90
CA LEU A 13 -27.77 -22.69 -37.27
C LEU A 13 -28.44 -21.48 -36.59
N VAL A 14 -29.48 -21.78 -35.81
CA VAL A 14 -29.90 -20.91 -34.71
C VAL A 14 -29.79 -21.74 -33.43
N THR A 15 -28.58 -22.18 -33.13
CA THR A 15 -28.23 -22.65 -31.79
C THR A 15 -28.13 -21.43 -30.90
N SER A 16 -29.27 -21.04 -30.32
CA SER A 16 -29.39 -20.55 -28.95
C SER A 16 -28.06 -20.05 -28.33
N PHE A 17 -27.72 -18.79 -28.57
CA PHE A 17 -26.94 -18.03 -27.58
C PHE A 17 -27.85 -17.82 -26.38
N LEU A 18 -27.99 -18.86 -25.55
CA LEU A 18 -28.30 -18.62 -24.17
C LEU A 18 -27.11 -17.83 -23.62
N PRO A 19 -27.31 -16.64 -23.03
CA PRO A 19 -26.25 -16.10 -22.21
C PRO A 19 -25.91 -17.18 -21.20
N ILE A 20 -24.66 -17.63 -21.20
CA ILE A 20 -24.11 -18.36 -20.07
C ILE A 20 -24.24 -17.37 -18.93
N GLN A 21 -25.33 -17.46 -18.18
CA GLN A 21 -25.38 -16.94 -16.83
C GLN A 21 -24.26 -17.71 -16.15
N LYS A 22 -23.10 -17.07 -16.01
CA LYS A 22 -22.17 -17.38 -14.94
C LYS A 22 -23.03 -17.27 -13.69
N THR A 23 -23.53 -18.40 -13.22
CA THR A 23 -23.96 -18.54 -11.85
C THR A 23 -22.73 -18.24 -11.03
N GLU A 24 -22.56 -16.97 -10.66
CA GLU A 24 -21.77 -16.63 -9.49
C GLU A 24 -22.46 -17.35 -8.34
N ALA A 25 -21.97 -18.53 -8.00
CA ALA A 25 -22.32 -19.21 -6.78
C ALA A 25 -21.80 -18.33 -5.64
N THR A 26 -22.57 -17.30 -5.26
CA THR A 26 -22.34 -16.51 -4.06
C THR A 26 -22.78 -17.35 -2.88
N SER A 27 -22.04 -18.41 -2.55
CA SER A 27 -22.09 -18.93 -1.20
C SER A 27 -21.44 -17.86 -0.32
N ASN A 28 -22.22 -17.12 0.46
CA ASN A 28 -21.66 -16.31 1.54
C ASN A 28 -21.01 -17.28 2.54
N VAL A 29 -19.72 -17.57 2.35
CA VAL A 29 -18.94 -18.52 3.16
C VAL A 29 -19.05 -18.18 4.66
N PHE A 30 -19.11 -16.88 4.97
CA PHE A 30 -19.32 -16.35 6.31
C PHE A 30 -20.48 -15.36 6.30
N THR A 31 -21.39 -15.45 7.27
CA THR A 31 -22.58 -14.57 7.36
C THR A 31 -22.25 -13.17 7.86
N ASP A 32 -21.09 -12.99 8.51
CA ASP A 32 -20.67 -11.77 9.19
C ASP A 32 -19.51 -11.04 8.48
N VAL A 33 -19.16 -11.45 7.26
CA VAL A 33 -18.15 -10.79 6.42
C VAL A 33 -18.81 -10.22 5.17
N LYS A 34 -19.14 -8.93 5.20
CA LYS A 34 -19.75 -8.22 4.07
C LYS A 34 -18.77 -8.08 2.90
N LYS A 35 -19.25 -8.14 1.65
CA LYS A 35 -18.42 -7.97 0.44
C LYS A 35 -17.60 -6.66 0.43
N ASN A 36 -18.13 -5.59 1.03
CA ASN A 36 -17.46 -4.30 1.15
C ASN A 36 -16.48 -4.19 2.34
N HIS A 37 -16.30 -5.25 3.12
CA HIS A 37 -15.31 -5.27 4.19
C HIS A 37 -13.90 -5.15 3.57
N PRO A 38 -13.00 -4.31 4.09
CA PRO A 38 -11.70 -4.04 3.47
C PRO A 38 -10.82 -5.29 3.30
N ASN A 39 -11.00 -6.28 4.18
CA ASN A 39 -10.28 -7.55 4.12
C ASN A 39 -11.10 -8.72 3.53
N TYR A 40 -12.25 -8.47 2.87
CA TYR A 40 -13.13 -9.52 2.35
C TYR A 40 -12.38 -10.51 1.44
N ALA A 41 -11.66 -9.99 0.44
CA ALA A 41 -10.95 -10.83 -0.53
C ALA A 41 -9.86 -11.69 0.14
N ALA A 42 -9.10 -11.12 1.09
CA ALA A 42 -8.10 -11.85 1.86
C ALA A 42 -8.72 -12.97 2.71
N ILE A 43 -9.87 -12.71 3.35
CA ILE A 43 -10.59 -13.71 4.14
C ILE A 43 -11.08 -14.85 3.26
N MET A 44 -11.67 -14.55 2.09
CA MET A 44 -12.14 -15.57 1.15
C MET A 44 -10.99 -16.40 0.58
N TYR A 45 -9.88 -15.75 0.22
CA TYR A 45 -8.67 -16.42 -0.24
C TYR A 45 -8.14 -17.43 0.79
N LEU A 46 -8.01 -17.01 2.05
CA LEU A 46 -7.53 -17.90 3.11
C LEU A 46 -8.53 -19.01 3.45
N ALA A 47 -9.83 -18.78 3.27
CA ALA A 47 -10.84 -19.83 3.40
C ALA A 47 -10.73 -20.86 2.26
N ASP A 48 -10.48 -20.40 1.03
CA ASP A 48 -10.22 -21.26 -0.12
C ASP A 48 -8.96 -22.12 0.05
N LYS A 49 -7.87 -21.52 0.54
CA LYS A 49 -6.62 -22.23 0.86
C LYS A 49 -6.70 -23.11 2.12
N GLY A 50 -7.85 -23.21 2.79
CA GLY A 50 -8.04 -24.04 3.98
C GLY A 50 -7.32 -23.51 5.25
N VAL A 51 -6.73 -22.32 5.19
CA VAL A 51 -6.10 -21.64 6.32
C VAL A 51 -7.17 -21.23 7.34
N ILE A 52 -8.24 -20.61 6.87
CA ILE A 52 -9.44 -20.29 7.65
C ILE A 52 -10.47 -21.40 7.44
N VAL A 53 -11.03 -21.92 8.53
CA VAL A 53 -12.10 -22.92 8.46
C VAL A 53 -13.38 -22.27 7.94
N LYS A 54 -14.00 -22.86 6.91
CA LYS A 54 -15.30 -22.46 6.38
C LYS A 54 -16.40 -22.88 7.38
N GLN A 55 -16.92 -21.91 8.12
CA GLN A 55 -17.99 -22.08 9.11
C GLN A 55 -18.93 -20.87 9.04
N LYS A 56 -20.11 -20.92 9.67
CA LYS A 56 -21.13 -19.86 9.54
C LYS A 56 -20.61 -18.46 9.92
N ARG A 57 -19.85 -18.34 11.00
CA ARG A 57 -19.31 -17.06 11.52
C ARG A 57 -17.79 -17.02 11.42
N PHE A 58 -17.25 -15.95 10.83
CA PHE A 58 -15.81 -15.68 10.81
C PHE A 58 -15.32 -14.98 12.08
N GLY A 59 -16.02 -13.94 12.53
CA GLY A 59 -15.60 -13.06 13.62
C GLY A 59 -14.56 -12.03 13.21
N PRO A 60 -14.80 -11.15 12.22
CA PRO A 60 -13.77 -10.25 11.68
C PRO A 60 -13.19 -9.26 12.69
N ASN A 61 -13.95 -8.93 13.73
CA ASN A 61 -13.57 -8.00 14.80
C ASN A 61 -13.09 -8.70 16.08
N ASP A 62 -13.18 -10.03 16.13
CA ASP A 62 -12.79 -10.79 17.31
C ASP A 62 -11.27 -10.71 17.51
N LYS A 63 -10.83 -10.56 18.76
CA LYS A 63 -9.41 -10.65 19.10
C LYS A 63 -8.95 -12.10 18.99
N VAL A 64 -7.72 -12.30 18.53
CA VAL A 64 -7.19 -13.64 18.23
C VAL A 64 -6.12 -14.05 19.23
N THR A 65 -6.25 -15.26 19.74
CA THR A 65 -5.29 -15.86 20.68
C THR A 65 -4.02 -16.33 19.98
N ARG A 66 -2.95 -16.54 20.74
CA ARG A 66 -1.66 -17.04 20.22
C ARG A 66 -1.79 -18.40 19.56
N GLU A 67 -2.61 -19.29 20.12
CA GLU A 67 -2.84 -20.61 19.52
C GLU A 67 -3.61 -20.53 18.19
N GLU A 68 -4.58 -19.63 18.06
CA GLU A 68 -5.30 -19.43 16.81
C GLU A 68 -4.39 -18.87 15.72
N VAL A 69 -3.53 -17.89 16.04
CA VAL A 69 -2.55 -17.38 15.05
C VAL A 69 -1.53 -18.46 14.69
N ALA A 70 -1.06 -19.27 15.65
CA ALA A 70 -0.18 -20.40 15.37
C ALA A 70 -0.82 -21.41 14.42
N ILE A 71 -2.10 -21.72 14.60
CA ILE A 71 -2.86 -22.58 13.67
C ILE A 71 -2.92 -21.95 12.28
N MET A 72 -3.29 -20.68 12.16
CA MET A 72 -3.41 -20.02 10.85
C MET A 72 -2.07 -19.98 10.12
N VAL A 73 -0.99 -19.61 10.82
CA VAL A 73 0.35 -19.56 10.23
C VAL A 73 0.87 -20.95 9.87
N ALA A 74 0.66 -21.95 10.72
CA ALA A 74 1.06 -23.33 10.45
C ALA A 74 0.34 -23.90 9.22
N LYS A 75 -0.98 -23.65 9.09
CA LYS A 75 -1.74 -24.02 7.90
C LYS A 75 -1.27 -23.29 6.65
N ALA A 76 -0.98 -21.99 6.76
CA ALA A 76 -0.47 -21.18 5.65
C ALA A 76 0.88 -21.67 5.11
N THR A 77 1.67 -22.37 5.94
CA THR A 77 2.96 -22.97 5.57
C THR A 77 2.89 -24.49 5.36
N GLY A 78 1.69 -25.08 5.30
CA GLY A 78 1.49 -26.50 5.03
C GLY A 78 1.87 -27.44 6.19
N LEU A 79 2.05 -26.92 7.40
CA LEU A 79 2.34 -27.73 8.57
C LEU A 79 1.09 -28.46 9.07
N ASN A 80 1.25 -29.73 9.43
CA ASN A 80 0.14 -30.54 9.94
C ASN A 80 -0.19 -30.21 11.41
N GLY A 81 -1.44 -30.52 11.77
CA GLY A 81 -2.01 -30.29 13.11
C GLY A 81 -2.24 -31.56 13.91
N LYS A 82 -1.59 -32.69 13.57
CA LYS A 82 -1.80 -33.95 14.30
C LYS A 82 -1.43 -33.74 15.77
N LYS A 83 -2.41 -33.91 16.67
CA LYS A 83 -2.22 -33.73 18.12
C LYS A 83 -1.00 -34.53 18.59
N THR A 84 -0.13 -33.89 19.36
CA THR A 84 1.12 -34.47 19.83
C THR A 84 1.57 -33.85 21.14
N LYS A 85 2.45 -34.52 21.87
CA LYS A 85 3.11 -33.95 23.05
C LYS A 85 3.94 -32.75 22.62
N THR A 86 3.82 -31.65 23.35
CA THR A 86 4.57 -30.44 23.05
C THR A 86 5.73 -30.23 24.02
N LYS A 87 6.68 -29.37 23.64
CA LYS A 87 7.74 -28.89 24.53
C LYS A 87 7.26 -27.86 25.56
N PHE A 88 6.03 -27.36 25.44
CA PHE A 88 5.50 -26.29 26.27
C PHE A 88 4.65 -26.84 27.42
N LYS A 89 4.93 -26.38 28.64
CA LYS A 89 4.28 -26.87 29.87
C LYS A 89 2.77 -26.64 29.90
N ASP A 90 2.30 -25.58 29.24
CA ASP A 90 0.89 -25.14 29.20
C ASP A 90 0.13 -25.57 27.93
N VAL A 91 0.74 -26.44 27.11
CA VAL A 91 0.13 -26.97 25.88
C VAL A 91 0.13 -28.51 25.96
N PRO A 92 -0.84 -29.13 26.64
CA PRO A 92 -0.95 -30.58 26.74
C PRO A 92 -1.30 -31.19 25.37
N ALA A 93 -0.95 -32.47 25.17
CA ALA A 93 -1.19 -33.17 23.90
C ALA A 93 -2.67 -33.20 23.47
N SER A 94 -3.59 -33.21 24.44
CA SER A 94 -5.05 -33.22 24.21
C SER A 94 -5.60 -31.91 23.63
N ARG A 95 -4.89 -30.78 23.82
CA ARG A 95 -5.30 -29.46 23.31
C ARG A 95 -5.41 -29.49 21.79
N TYR A 96 -6.46 -28.89 21.23
CA TYR A 96 -6.74 -28.90 19.78
C TYR A 96 -5.62 -28.26 18.93
N SER A 97 -4.89 -27.31 19.51
CA SER A 97 -3.78 -26.60 18.88
C SER A 97 -2.42 -27.28 19.07
N SER A 98 -2.31 -28.37 19.85
CA SER A 98 -1.03 -28.97 20.24
C SER A 98 -0.15 -29.36 19.06
N GLY A 99 -0.73 -29.99 18.04
CA GLY A 99 -0.05 -30.39 16.81
C GLY A 99 0.53 -29.21 16.03
N TYR A 100 -0.29 -28.18 15.79
CA TYR A 100 0.12 -26.97 15.08
C TYR A 100 1.17 -26.16 15.84
N ILE A 101 1.03 -26.06 17.17
CA ILE A 101 2.01 -25.38 18.02
C ILE A 101 3.34 -26.13 17.98
N GLN A 102 3.33 -27.46 18.11
CA GLN A 102 4.57 -28.23 18.08
C GLN A 102 5.24 -28.20 16.70
N SER A 103 4.46 -28.32 15.61
CA SER A 103 5.01 -28.27 14.24
C SER A 103 5.61 -26.89 13.94
N ALA A 104 4.92 -25.79 14.31
CA ALA A 104 5.43 -24.43 14.16
C ALA A 104 6.69 -24.18 15.03
N ALA A 105 6.77 -24.77 16.22
CA ALA A 105 7.96 -24.68 17.06
C ALA A 105 9.17 -25.40 16.47
N ASN A 106 8.96 -26.59 15.89
CA ASN A 106 10.00 -27.34 15.19
C ASN A 106 10.51 -26.58 13.97
N ALA A 107 9.60 -25.92 13.25
CA ALA A 107 9.92 -25.06 12.10
C ALA A 107 10.51 -23.70 12.48
N ARG A 108 10.75 -23.43 13.79
CA ARG A 108 11.26 -22.15 14.32
C ARG A 108 10.39 -20.93 13.97
N ILE A 109 9.11 -21.17 13.71
CA ILE A 109 8.12 -20.10 13.50
C ILE A 109 7.78 -19.46 14.85
N ILE A 110 7.67 -20.28 15.89
CA ILE A 110 7.37 -19.86 17.27
C ILE A 110 8.39 -20.46 18.25
N ASN A 111 8.73 -19.71 19.30
CA ASN A 111 9.73 -20.14 20.29
C ASN A 111 9.17 -20.37 21.70
N GLY A 112 8.05 -19.74 22.05
CA GLY A 112 7.51 -19.71 23.43
C GLY A 112 8.22 -18.69 24.31
N TYR A 113 8.03 -18.80 25.62
CA TYR A 113 8.63 -17.95 26.64
C TYR A 113 9.76 -18.68 27.38
N PRO A 114 10.71 -17.95 28.01
CA PRO A 114 11.82 -18.55 28.75
C PRO A 114 11.41 -19.47 29.90
N ASP A 115 10.20 -19.29 30.45
CA ASP A 115 9.61 -20.14 31.50
C ASP A 115 9.17 -21.54 31.00
N GLY A 116 9.27 -21.79 29.69
CA GLY A 116 8.86 -23.03 29.03
C GLY A 116 7.37 -23.06 28.66
N THR A 117 6.68 -21.91 28.66
CA THR A 117 5.26 -21.80 28.27
C THR A 117 5.10 -21.24 26.86
N PHE A 118 3.93 -21.43 26.25
CA PHE A 118 3.54 -20.81 24.99
C PHE A 118 2.51 -19.68 25.17
N LYS A 119 1.72 -19.73 26.25
CA LYS A 119 0.58 -18.86 26.59
C LYS A 119 -0.50 -18.90 25.50
N PRO A 120 -1.10 -20.07 25.22
CA PRO A 120 -1.97 -20.28 24.06
C PRO A 120 -3.17 -19.33 24.00
N THR A 121 -3.77 -19.00 25.14
CA THR A 121 -4.97 -18.16 25.25
C THR A 121 -4.71 -16.66 25.30
N GLN A 122 -3.44 -16.23 25.39
CA GLN A 122 -3.10 -14.82 25.41
C GLN A 122 -3.33 -14.20 24.02
N PHE A 123 -3.89 -13.00 23.96
CA PHE A 123 -4.09 -12.29 22.69
C PHE A 123 -2.76 -11.88 22.03
N VAL A 124 -2.73 -11.97 20.71
CA VAL A 124 -1.56 -11.61 19.91
C VAL A 124 -1.51 -10.12 19.66
N THR A 125 -0.34 -9.54 19.97
CA THR A 125 -0.02 -8.16 19.56
C THR A 125 0.50 -8.14 18.13
N ARG A 126 0.41 -6.97 17.49
CA ARG A 126 0.87 -6.77 16.11
C ARG A 126 2.36 -7.08 15.92
N GLY A 127 3.20 -6.80 16.92
CA GLY A 127 4.62 -7.18 16.93
C GLY A 127 4.85 -8.70 16.99
N HIS A 128 4.09 -9.42 17.84
CA HIS A 128 4.15 -10.88 17.88
C HIS A 128 3.72 -11.52 16.55
N MET A 129 2.65 -11.02 15.93
CA MET A 129 2.22 -11.47 14.61
C MET A 129 3.30 -11.22 13.54
N ALA A 130 3.96 -10.05 13.57
CA ALA A 130 5.05 -9.75 12.65
C ALA A 130 6.19 -10.77 12.76
N ALA A 131 6.59 -11.13 13.99
CA ALA A 131 7.60 -12.16 14.22
C ALA A 131 7.18 -13.53 13.67
N PHE A 132 5.92 -13.93 13.88
CA PHE A 132 5.42 -15.21 13.38
C PHE A 132 5.44 -15.26 11.84
N ILE A 133 5.02 -14.19 11.17
CA ILE A 133 5.03 -14.13 9.70
C ILE A 133 6.45 -14.06 9.14
N ALA A 134 7.32 -13.23 9.72
CA ALA A 134 8.71 -13.13 9.29
C ALA A 134 9.41 -14.49 9.33
N ASN A 135 9.19 -15.25 10.41
CA ASN A 135 9.78 -16.58 10.56
C ASN A 135 9.11 -17.61 9.65
N ALA A 136 7.77 -17.61 9.56
CA ALA A 136 7.00 -18.57 8.76
C ALA A 136 7.34 -18.51 7.27
N PHE A 137 7.47 -17.30 6.74
CA PHE A 137 7.79 -17.07 5.32
C PHE A 137 9.29 -16.83 5.10
N LYS A 138 10.12 -17.09 6.12
CA LYS A 138 11.59 -17.01 6.06
C LYS A 138 12.09 -15.69 5.46
N LEU A 139 11.49 -14.57 5.85
CA LEU A 139 11.90 -13.25 5.37
C LEU A 139 13.32 -12.95 5.88
N THR A 140 14.24 -12.69 4.95
CA THR A 140 15.66 -12.44 5.24
C THR A 140 16.06 -10.99 5.03
N GLU A 141 15.47 -10.34 4.03
CA GLU A 141 15.84 -8.97 3.65
C GLU A 141 15.17 -7.91 4.53
N GLU A 142 15.90 -6.82 4.76
CA GLU A 142 15.48 -5.69 5.58
C GLU A 142 15.80 -4.39 4.85
N GLY A 143 14.83 -3.48 4.79
CA GLY A 143 15.02 -2.14 4.23
C GLY A 143 15.23 -1.08 5.31
N ASN A 144 15.61 0.12 4.90
CA ASN A 144 15.66 1.31 5.76
C ASN A 144 14.27 1.88 6.04
N PHE A 145 13.37 1.02 6.55
CA PHE A 145 12.04 1.41 7.00
C PHE A 145 12.06 1.65 8.52
N TYR A 146 11.61 2.83 8.92
CA TYR A 146 11.57 3.25 10.32
C TYR A 146 10.13 3.54 10.75
N PHE A 147 9.75 3.01 11.92
CA PHE A 147 8.51 3.35 12.60
C PHE A 147 8.87 4.02 13.93
N SER A 148 8.20 5.13 14.24
CA SER A 148 8.54 5.97 15.41
C SER A 148 8.37 5.24 16.75
N ASP A 149 7.57 4.20 16.81
CA ASP A 149 7.24 3.40 17.99
C ASP A 149 7.86 2.00 17.99
N VAL A 150 8.83 1.74 17.10
CA VAL A 150 9.57 0.48 17.05
C VAL A 150 11.06 0.75 17.24
N ALA A 151 11.47 0.83 18.50
CA ALA A 151 12.86 1.11 18.87
C ALA A 151 13.82 -0.02 18.44
N LYS A 152 15.05 0.37 18.03
CA LYS A 152 16.15 -0.57 17.76
C LYS A 152 16.43 -1.41 19.00
N GLY A 153 16.54 -2.73 18.82
CA GLY A 153 16.71 -3.69 19.91
C GLY A 153 15.41 -4.20 20.55
N SER A 154 14.24 -3.63 20.23
CA SER A 154 12.96 -4.21 20.65
C SER A 154 12.73 -5.58 19.98
N THR A 155 11.98 -6.46 20.65
CA THR A 155 11.71 -7.83 20.18
C THR A 155 11.04 -7.90 18.81
N SER A 156 10.34 -6.84 18.40
CA SER A 156 9.65 -6.74 17.11
C SER A 156 10.47 -6.03 16.03
N TYR A 157 11.61 -5.41 16.36
CA TYR A 157 12.34 -4.50 15.47
C TYR A 157 12.67 -5.13 14.12
N ASN A 158 13.41 -6.24 14.11
CA ASN A 158 13.83 -6.91 12.87
C ASN A 158 12.62 -7.44 12.09
N ALA A 159 11.67 -8.09 12.78
CA ALA A 159 10.49 -8.65 12.13
C ALA A 159 9.66 -7.59 11.41
N VAL A 160 9.46 -6.43 12.04
CA VAL A 160 8.71 -5.32 11.44
C VAL A 160 9.41 -4.77 10.20
N ARG A 161 10.74 -4.62 10.23
CA ARG A 161 11.52 -4.15 9.06
C ARG A 161 11.47 -5.14 7.90
N LYS A 162 11.53 -6.44 8.18
CA LYS A 162 11.36 -7.50 7.17
C LYS A 162 9.98 -7.46 6.51
N LEU A 163 8.93 -7.31 7.31
CA LEU A 163 7.57 -7.20 6.79
C LEU A 163 7.38 -5.92 5.97
N ALA A 164 7.98 -4.80 6.38
CA ALA A 164 7.91 -3.55 5.63
C ALA A 164 8.64 -3.67 4.29
N PHE A 165 9.84 -4.25 4.29
CA PHE A 165 10.61 -4.50 3.07
C PHE A 165 9.89 -5.44 2.10
N ALA A 166 9.28 -6.52 2.59
CA ALA A 166 8.47 -7.41 1.78
C ALA A 166 7.11 -6.82 1.36
N ASN A 167 6.83 -5.55 1.69
CA ASN A 167 5.58 -4.85 1.46
C ASN A 167 4.34 -5.59 2.03
N ILE A 168 4.51 -6.29 3.15
CA ILE A 168 3.40 -6.94 3.89
C ILE A 168 2.70 -5.90 4.80
N THR A 169 3.42 -4.86 5.20
CA THR A 169 2.89 -3.75 6.02
C THR A 169 3.48 -2.41 5.59
N SER A 170 2.63 -1.38 5.57
CA SER A 170 3.04 0.02 5.39
C SER A 170 3.05 0.81 6.71
N GLY A 171 2.67 0.18 7.82
CA GLY A 171 2.37 0.86 9.08
C GLY A 171 1.14 1.76 8.98
N TYR A 172 1.02 2.68 9.93
CA TYR A 172 -0.05 3.67 10.01
C TYR A 172 0.37 5.01 9.37
N PRO A 173 -0.59 5.85 8.94
CA PRO A 173 -0.29 7.18 8.42
C PRO A 173 0.43 8.10 9.41
N ASP A 174 0.40 7.83 10.71
CA ASP A 174 1.17 8.62 11.71
C ASP A 174 2.66 8.21 11.78
N GLY A 175 3.11 7.28 10.92
CA GLY A 175 4.48 6.76 10.92
C GLY A 175 4.74 5.71 12.01
N THR A 176 3.70 5.22 12.68
CA THR A 176 3.79 4.17 13.70
C THR A 176 3.51 2.78 13.13
N PHE A 177 3.93 1.74 13.85
CA PHE A 177 3.56 0.35 13.60
C PHE A 177 2.54 -0.20 14.60
N LYS A 178 2.52 0.33 15.84
CA LYS A 178 1.71 -0.09 17.00
C LYS A 178 2.02 -1.52 17.45
N PRO A 179 3.28 -1.88 17.78
CA PRO A 179 3.70 -3.26 18.04
C PRO A 179 2.98 -3.92 19.22
N ASN A 180 2.55 -3.13 20.21
CA ASN A 180 1.87 -3.62 21.42
C ASN A 180 0.34 -3.72 21.26
N GLN A 181 -0.22 -3.22 20.15
CA GLN A 181 -1.66 -3.25 19.91
C GLN A 181 -2.12 -4.68 19.54
N THR A 182 -3.21 -5.15 20.15
CA THR A 182 -3.84 -6.43 19.80
C THR A 182 -4.61 -6.34 18.48
N LEU A 183 -4.53 -7.40 17.68
CA LEU A 183 -5.16 -7.46 16.37
C LEU A 183 -6.52 -8.18 16.40
N THR A 184 -7.37 -7.81 15.44
CA THR A 184 -8.60 -8.57 15.15
C THR A 184 -8.32 -9.69 14.15
N ARG A 185 -9.24 -10.64 14.04
CA ARG A 185 -9.13 -11.77 13.11
C ARG A 185 -9.00 -11.36 11.66
N SER A 186 -9.71 -10.30 11.24
CA SER A 186 -9.56 -9.77 9.88
C SER A 186 -8.21 -9.11 9.63
N HIS A 187 -7.59 -8.48 10.64
CA HIS A 187 -6.22 -7.97 10.52
C HIS A 187 -5.22 -9.11 10.35
N ILE A 188 -5.31 -10.17 11.16
CA ILE A 188 -4.45 -11.36 11.02
C ILE A 188 -4.61 -11.98 9.63
N ALA A 189 -5.84 -12.12 9.14
CA ALA A 189 -6.13 -12.64 7.80
C ALA A 189 -5.47 -11.80 6.70
N ALA A 190 -5.56 -10.46 6.77
CA ALA A 190 -4.91 -9.59 5.79
C ALA A 190 -3.38 -9.78 5.76
N PHE A 191 -2.74 -9.87 6.93
CA PHE A 191 -1.30 -10.07 7.03
C PHE A 191 -0.85 -11.42 6.47
N ILE A 192 -1.57 -12.50 6.78
CA ILE A 192 -1.24 -13.84 6.26
C ILE A 192 -1.47 -13.89 4.75
N ALA A 193 -2.58 -13.33 4.24
CA ALA A 193 -2.85 -13.28 2.80
C ALA A 193 -1.73 -12.55 2.04
N ARG A 194 -1.26 -11.40 2.53
CA ARG A 194 -0.13 -10.64 1.96
C ARG A 194 1.19 -11.39 1.94
N ALA A 195 1.41 -12.22 2.96
CA ALA A 195 2.60 -13.05 3.05
C ALA A 195 2.52 -14.24 2.07
N MET A 196 1.34 -14.82 1.89
CA MET A 196 1.11 -15.94 0.96
C MET A 196 1.02 -15.53 -0.51
N GLU A 197 0.47 -14.35 -0.79
CA GLU A 197 0.12 -13.92 -2.15
C GLU A 197 0.41 -12.41 -2.32
N PRO A 198 1.44 -12.04 -3.12
CA PRO A 198 1.82 -10.66 -3.36
C PRO A 198 0.69 -9.75 -3.85
N SER A 199 -0.33 -10.26 -4.55
CA SER A 199 -1.45 -9.44 -5.04
C SER A 199 -2.29 -8.80 -3.92
N PHE A 200 -2.18 -9.27 -2.67
CA PHE A 200 -2.85 -8.66 -1.51
C PHE A 200 -2.02 -7.56 -0.83
N ARG A 201 -0.75 -7.40 -1.20
CA ARG A 201 0.12 -6.37 -0.63
C ARG A 201 -0.41 -4.99 -1.01
N PRO A 202 -0.36 -4.00 -0.10
CA PRO A 202 -0.70 -2.63 -0.46
C PRO A 202 0.16 -2.20 -1.66
N ALA A 203 -0.39 -1.38 -2.54
CA ALA A 203 0.40 -0.78 -3.60
C ALA A 203 1.63 -0.10 -2.98
N GLU A 204 2.80 -0.29 -3.59
CA GLU A 204 3.98 0.46 -3.18
C GLU A 204 3.65 1.95 -3.24
N LYS A 205 4.06 2.67 -2.20
CA LYS A 205 3.90 4.12 -2.19
C LYS A 205 4.87 4.67 -3.21
N GLU A 206 4.36 4.99 -4.40
CA GLU A 206 5.14 5.64 -5.42
C GLU A 206 5.59 7.00 -4.88
N ILE A 207 6.90 7.18 -4.76
CA ILE A 207 7.48 8.47 -4.43
C ILE A 207 7.29 9.35 -5.64
N ILE A 208 6.57 10.46 -5.45
CA ILE A 208 6.15 11.37 -6.51
C ILE A 208 7.20 12.44 -6.72
N ALA A 209 7.53 13.18 -5.67
CA ALA A 209 8.55 14.23 -5.71
C ALA A 209 9.13 14.43 -4.30
N ARG A 210 10.43 14.68 -4.20
CA ARG A 210 11.12 15.04 -2.94
C ARG A 210 10.85 14.05 -1.78
N GLY A 211 10.74 12.76 -2.06
CA GLY A 211 10.48 11.74 -1.03
C GLY A 211 9.02 11.70 -0.52
N VAL A 212 8.13 12.47 -1.15
CA VAL A 212 6.70 12.56 -0.81
C VAL A 212 5.89 11.64 -1.72
N TYR A 213 4.80 11.07 -1.20
CA TYR A 213 3.85 10.22 -1.92
C TYR A 213 2.41 10.72 -1.73
N PHE A 214 1.55 10.49 -2.73
CA PHE A 214 0.14 10.83 -2.61
C PHE A 214 -0.56 10.01 -1.50
N GLY A 215 -1.42 10.68 -0.73
CA GLY A 215 -2.08 10.10 0.44
C GLY A 215 -1.32 10.26 1.77
N ALA A 216 -0.14 10.88 1.77
CA ALA A 216 0.49 11.37 3.00
C ALA A 216 -0.44 12.37 3.72
N SER A 217 -0.46 12.36 5.06
CA SER A 217 -1.24 13.33 5.85
C SER A 217 -0.52 14.67 5.98
N VAL A 218 -1.26 15.71 6.37
CA VAL A 218 -0.72 17.04 6.67
C VAL A 218 0.44 16.94 7.67
N GLN A 219 0.27 16.12 8.71
CA GLN A 219 1.30 15.92 9.74
C GLN A 219 2.54 15.18 9.23
N GLN A 220 2.37 14.25 8.29
CA GLN A 220 3.51 13.58 7.67
C GLN A 220 4.34 14.56 6.84
N ILE A 221 3.70 15.44 6.07
CA ILE A 221 4.40 16.47 5.29
C ILE A 221 5.09 17.45 6.21
N LYS A 222 4.41 17.96 7.25
CA LYS A 222 5.02 18.88 8.23
C LYS A 222 6.26 18.32 8.91
N LYS A 223 6.27 17.02 9.19
CA LYS A 223 7.40 16.35 9.85
C LYS A 223 8.54 16.03 8.87
N GLY A 224 8.23 15.79 7.59
CA GLY A 224 9.20 15.37 6.58
C GLY A 224 9.77 16.51 5.73
N GLU A 225 9.07 17.62 5.61
CA GLU A 225 9.50 18.78 4.84
C GLU A 225 10.46 19.65 5.66
N ASN A 226 11.66 19.84 5.13
CA ASN A 226 12.72 20.63 5.75
C ASN A 226 12.72 22.10 5.29
N ALA A 227 11.92 22.44 4.27
CA ALA A 227 11.74 23.81 3.81
C ALA A 227 11.00 24.67 4.85
N HIS A 228 11.04 25.99 4.68
CA HIS A 228 10.39 26.91 5.62
C HIS A 228 8.89 26.98 5.34
N LEU A 229 8.04 26.58 6.30
CA LEU A 229 6.59 26.73 6.18
C LEU A 229 6.23 28.22 6.22
N ILE A 230 5.60 28.71 5.15
CA ILE A 230 5.20 30.13 5.01
C ILE A 230 3.68 30.33 4.99
N GLY A 231 2.89 29.26 4.84
CA GLY A 231 1.44 29.37 4.84
C GLY A 231 0.75 28.03 5.07
N GLU A 232 -0.40 28.09 5.74
CA GLU A 232 -1.31 26.96 5.90
C GLU A 232 -2.74 27.48 5.85
N THR A 233 -3.55 26.86 5.00
CA THR A 233 -4.98 27.18 4.86
C THR A 233 -5.79 25.91 4.92
N THR A 234 -7.01 26.00 5.42
CA THR A 234 -7.96 24.88 5.44
C THR A 234 -9.35 25.41 5.22
N ASP A 235 -10.06 24.83 4.26
CA ASP A 235 -11.45 25.11 3.94
C ASP A 235 -12.20 23.78 3.79
N GLY A 236 -13.09 23.49 4.75
CA GLY A 236 -13.84 22.25 4.80
C GLY A 236 -12.95 21.00 4.86
N HIS A 237 -12.93 20.24 3.76
CA HIS A 237 -12.12 19.03 3.63
C HIS A 237 -10.82 19.25 2.88
N THR A 238 -10.59 20.45 2.38
CA THR A 238 -9.41 20.81 1.60
C THR A 238 -8.43 21.58 2.49
N SER A 239 -7.15 21.24 2.41
CA SER A 239 -6.10 21.97 3.11
C SER A 239 -4.92 22.21 2.17
N PHE A 240 -4.17 23.28 2.42
CA PHE A 240 -2.93 23.58 1.71
C PHE A 240 -1.81 23.89 2.70
N LEU A 241 -0.61 23.39 2.40
CA LEU A 241 0.62 23.82 3.04
C LEU A 241 1.53 24.46 1.99
N GLN A 242 2.01 25.65 2.29
CA GLN A 242 2.91 26.40 1.44
C GLN A 242 4.29 26.51 2.11
N TYR A 243 5.31 26.07 1.39
CA TYR A 243 6.69 26.09 1.85
C TYR A 243 7.55 26.92 0.91
N LYS A 244 8.54 27.61 1.47
CA LYS A 244 9.57 28.33 0.74
C LYS A 244 10.88 27.56 0.84
N ILE A 245 11.40 27.17 -0.32
CA ILE A 245 12.75 26.65 -0.48
C ILE A 245 13.64 27.84 -0.84
N VAL A 246 14.51 28.21 0.10
CA VAL A 246 15.51 29.25 -0.13
C VAL A 246 16.65 28.65 -0.93
N SER A 247 16.88 29.17 -2.13
CA SER A 247 17.97 28.70 -2.99
C SER A 247 19.25 29.47 -2.68
N GLY A 248 20.41 28.85 -2.93
CA GLY A 248 21.71 29.49 -2.73
C GLY A 248 21.95 30.68 -3.67
N PRO A 249 23.04 31.44 -3.49
CA PRO A 249 23.37 32.58 -4.33
C PRO A 249 23.35 32.23 -5.83
N GLY A 250 22.62 33.01 -6.63
CA GLY A 250 22.51 32.81 -8.08
C GLY A 250 21.34 31.91 -8.54
N PHE A 251 20.52 31.41 -7.60
CA PHE A 251 19.32 30.64 -7.89
C PHE A 251 18.07 31.33 -7.34
N TYR A 252 16.91 31.03 -7.94
CA TYR A 252 15.63 31.58 -7.54
C TYR A 252 15.00 30.75 -6.41
N ASP A 253 14.34 31.42 -5.48
CA ASP A 253 13.56 30.76 -4.45
C ASP A 253 12.40 29.99 -5.08
N THR A 254 12.13 28.79 -4.57
CA THR A 254 11.02 27.96 -5.04
C THR A 254 9.92 27.92 -3.97
N THR A 255 8.69 28.18 -4.38
CA THR A 255 7.51 27.93 -3.55
C THR A 255 6.98 26.54 -3.85
N VAL A 256 6.74 25.74 -2.81
CA VAL A 256 6.08 24.44 -2.92
C VAL A 256 4.72 24.50 -2.24
N LEU A 257 3.68 24.10 -2.97
CA LEU A 257 2.32 24.00 -2.46
C LEU A 257 1.89 22.54 -2.42
N TYR A 258 1.60 22.04 -1.22
CA TYR A 258 1.01 20.72 -1.00
C TYR A 258 -0.50 20.88 -0.81
N GLY A 259 -1.30 20.22 -1.64
CA GLY A 259 -2.77 20.21 -1.55
C GLY A 259 -3.29 18.89 -1.02
N PHE A 260 -4.27 18.96 -0.11
CA PHE A 260 -4.82 17.82 0.61
C PHE A 260 -6.34 17.78 0.52
N GLU A 261 -6.89 16.57 0.40
CA GLU A 261 -8.32 16.28 0.53
C GLU A 261 -8.53 15.27 1.67
N LYS A 262 -9.33 15.62 2.67
CA LYS A 262 -9.61 14.77 3.86
C LYS A 262 -8.33 14.23 4.50
N ASP A 263 -7.35 15.10 4.73
CA ASP A 263 -6.02 14.76 5.29
C ASP A 263 -5.23 13.74 4.44
N LYS A 264 -5.39 13.82 3.12
CA LYS A 264 -4.64 13.02 2.14
C LYS A 264 -4.09 13.91 1.05
N LEU A 265 -2.78 13.92 0.88
CA LEU A 265 -2.11 14.65 -0.19
C LEU A 265 -2.63 14.20 -1.55
N THR A 266 -3.08 15.15 -2.36
CA THR A 266 -3.64 14.95 -3.71
C THR A 266 -2.91 15.75 -4.77
N SER A 267 -2.19 16.82 -4.38
CA SER A 267 -1.40 17.61 -5.33
C SER A 267 -0.11 18.14 -4.72
N ILE A 268 0.91 18.29 -5.57
CA ILE A 268 2.15 19.01 -5.26
C ILE A 268 2.40 19.98 -6.39
N MET A 269 2.61 21.25 -6.10
CA MET A 269 2.96 22.26 -7.10
C MET A 269 4.27 22.93 -6.72
N PHE A 270 5.15 23.12 -7.69
CA PHE A 270 6.37 23.89 -7.59
C PHE A 270 6.22 25.14 -8.44
N ASP A 271 6.39 26.30 -7.82
CA ASP A 271 6.62 27.56 -8.51
C ASP A 271 8.08 27.93 -8.31
N TYR A 272 8.88 27.74 -9.36
CA TYR A 272 10.33 27.85 -9.28
C TYR A 272 10.85 29.28 -9.22
N PHE A 273 9.99 30.27 -9.45
CA PHE A 273 10.31 31.68 -9.26
C PHE A 273 9.58 32.28 -8.07
N GLY A 274 8.85 31.48 -7.28
CA GLY A 274 8.25 31.93 -6.02
C GLY A 274 7.37 33.17 -6.14
N GLY A 275 6.71 33.38 -7.29
CA GLY A 275 5.90 34.57 -7.58
C GLY A 275 6.70 35.86 -7.80
N ILE A 276 8.00 35.78 -8.08
CA ILE A 276 8.83 36.95 -8.38
C ILE A 276 8.37 37.59 -9.70
N GLU A 277 7.90 38.83 -9.63
CA GLU A 277 7.63 39.70 -10.79
C GLU A 277 8.90 40.44 -11.23
N GLU A 278 10.01 39.74 -11.42
CA GLU A 278 11.26 40.32 -11.92
C GLU A 278 11.57 39.82 -13.33
N TYR A 279 12.23 40.68 -14.10
CA TYR A 279 12.73 40.33 -15.41
C TYR A 279 13.83 39.28 -15.27
N VAL A 280 13.61 38.09 -15.85
CA VAL A 280 14.61 37.03 -15.96
C VAL A 280 15.07 36.95 -17.41
N ALA A 281 16.39 37.02 -17.63
CA ALA A 281 16.96 36.89 -18.97
C ALA A 281 16.58 35.53 -19.59
N TRP A 282 16.19 35.55 -20.86
CA TRP A 282 15.61 34.40 -21.56
C TRP A 282 16.52 33.16 -21.54
N ASP A 283 17.82 33.35 -21.71
CA ASP A 283 18.85 32.30 -21.69
C ASP A 283 18.94 31.59 -20.33
N ARG A 284 18.84 32.35 -19.22
CA ARG A 284 18.81 31.77 -17.88
C ARG A 284 17.54 30.97 -17.64
N LEU A 285 16.39 31.50 -18.07
CA LEU A 285 15.10 30.85 -17.92
C LEU A 285 15.02 29.56 -18.74
N GLU A 286 15.49 29.58 -19.98
CA GLU A 286 15.59 28.41 -20.85
C GLU A 286 16.49 27.35 -20.21
N GLY A 287 17.68 27.73 -19.74
CA GLY A 287 18.60 26.81 -19.06
C GLY A 287 18.02 26.22 -17.77
N PHE A 288 17.33 27.03 -16.96
CA PHE A 288 16.70 26.55 -15.74
C PHE A 288 15.53 25.61 -16.03
N HIS A 289 14.67 25.96 -16.98
CA HIS A 289 13.60 25.07 -17.45
C HIS A 289 14.17 23.77 -18.00
N TYR A 290 15.23 23.81 -18.80
CA TYR A 290 15.89 22.60 -19.31
C TYR A 290 16.35 21.68 -18.16
N ASN A 291 16.97 22.24 -17.12
CA ASN A 291 17.39 21.46 -15.95
C ASN A 291 16.20 20.80 -15.25
N VAL A 292 15.12 21.54 -14.98
CA VAL A 292 13.90 21.00 -14.36
C VAL A 292 13.27 19.92 -15.24
N LEU A 293 13.21 20.13 -16.55
CA LEU A 293 12.67 19.15 -17.49
C LEU A 293 13.50 17.86 -17.49
N GLU A 294 14.82 17.95 -17.52
CA GLU A 294 15.71 16.79 -17.48
C GLU A 294 15.66 16.07 -16.13
N ASP A 295 15.50 16.78 -15.02
CA ASP A 295 15.27 16.19 -13.71
C ASP A 295 13.98 15.36 -13.69
N ILE A 296 12.87 15.91 -14.18
CA ILE A 296 11.59 15.18 -14.27
C ILE A 296 11.71 14.00 -15.25
N LYS A 297 12.43 14.16 -16.37
CA LYS A 297 12.66 13.07 -17.33
C LYS A 297 13.50 11.94 -16.78
N ARG A 298 14.48 12.23 -15.92
CA ARG A 298 15.27 11.20 -15.23
C ARG A 298 14.37 10.33 -14.37
N ASP A 299 13.40 10.94 -13.70
CA ASP A 299 12.54 10.24 -12.75
C ASP A 299 11.35 9.55 -13.44
N LEU A 300 10.77 10.17 -14.47
CA LEU A 300 9.53 9.73 -15.12
C LEU A 300 9.70 9.22 -16.56
N GLY A 301 10.89 9.32 -17.13
CA GLY A 301 11.15 9.07 -18.54
C GLY A 301 10.70 10.21 -19.45
N LYS A 302 10.64 9.96 -20.77
CA LYS A 302 10.19 10.96 -21.75
C LYS A 302 8.73 11.37 -21.49
N PRO A 303 8.37 12.65 -21.72
CA PRO A 303 7.00 13.09 -21.59
C PRO A 303 6.09 12.45 -22.64
N ASP A 304 4.83 12.21 -22.27
CA ASP A 304 3.78 11.73 -23.17
C ASP A 304 3.28 12.85 -24.09
N TYR A 305 3.37 14.10 -23.63
CA TYR A 305 3.10 15.29 -24.42
C TYR A 305 4.20 16.33 -24.23
N TYR A 306 4.69 16.92 -25.32
CA TYR A 306 5.66 18.01 -25.29
C TYR A 306 5.37 19.01 -26.40
N LYS A 307 5.19 20.28 -26.03
CA LYS A 307 5.02 21.40 -26.95
C LYS A 307 5.99 22.52 -26.57
N ASN A 308 6.79 22.97 -27.53
CA ASN A 308 7.69 24.11 -27.36
C ASN A 308 7.45 25.10 -28.50
N ASP A 309 6.77 26.20 -28.17
CA ASP A 309 6.66 27.36 -29.03
C ASP A 309 7.93 28.17 -28.79
N LYS A 310 8.87 28.08 -29.75
CA LYS A 310 10.31 28.46 -29.72
C LYS A 310 10.67 29.84 -29.13
N TYR A 311 9.70 30.64 -28.72
CA TYR A 311 9.87 31.99 -28.18
C TYR A 311 8.84 32.40 -27.11
N SER A 312 7.93 31.52 -26.68
CA SER A 312 6.81 31.95 -25.83
C SER A 312 6.38 30.97 -24.75
N LYS A 313 6.20 29.68 -25.05
CA LYS A 313 5.65 28.71 -24.08
C LYS A 313 6.21 27.32 -24.28
N VAL A 314 6.50 26.65 -23.18
CA VAL A 314 6.77 25.21 -23.17
C VAL A 314 5.81 24.50 -22.23
N SER A 315 5.25 23.39 -22.70
CA SER A 315 4.40 22.49 -21.91
C SER A 315 4.86 21.06 -22.09
N ALA A 316 5.12 20.37 -20.99
CA ALA A 316 5.39 18.93 -20.96
C ALA A 316 4.40 18.23 -20.03
N SER A 317 3.99 17.01 -20.34
CA SER A 317 3.10 16.23 -19.48
C SER A 317 3.44 14.74 -19.48
N TRP A 318 3.21 14.11 -18.33
CA TRP A 318 3.37 12.68 -18.10
C TRP A 318 2.08 12.12 -17.50
N PHE A 319 1.60 10.99 -18.01
CA PHE A 319 0.45 10.25 -17.51
C PHE A 319 0.95 8.93 -16.91
N LYS A 320 1.04 8.90 -15.58
CA LYS A 320 1.50 7.73 -14.83
C LYS A 320 0.29 7.05 -14.19
N LYS A 321 0.50 5.83 -13.71
CA LYS A 321 -0.60 5.06 -13.14
C LYS A 321 -1.08 5.72 -11.83
N GLY A 322 -2.23 6.40 -11.88
CA GLY A 322 -2.85 7.02 -10.71
C GLY A 322 -2.41 8.46 -10.42
N TYR A 323 -1.62 9.08 -11.31
CA TYR A 323 -1.29 10.50 -11.24
C TYR A 323 -0.76 11.05 -12.58
N SER A 324 -0.85 12.35 -12.73
CA SER A 324 -0.26 13.09 -13.84
C SER A 324 0.73 14.13 -13.36
N VAL A 325 1.67 14.48 -14.24
CA VAL A 325 2.66 15.54 -14.00
C VAL A 325 2.62 16.50 -15.17
N ILE A 326 2.63 17.79 -14.89
CA ILE A 326 2.64 18.85 -15.90
C ILE A 326 3.79 19.80 -15.57
N LEU A 327 4.56 20.18 -16.58
CA LEU A 327 5.55 21.25 -16.50
C LEU A 327 5.14 22.32 -17.50
N ASN A 328 4.98 23.55 -17.04
CA ASN A 328 4.69 24.70 -17.88
C ASN A 328 5.73 25.79 -17.66
N ALA A 329 6.18 26.38 -18.77
CA ALA A 329 7.02 27.56 -18.80
C ALA A 329 6.39 28.61 -19.71
N ASP A 330 6.28 29.85 -19.26
CA ASP A 330 5.83 30.99 -20.06
C ASP A 330 6.91 32.08 -20.08
N TYR A 331 7.26 32.50 -21.30
CA TYR A 331 8.31 33.45 -21.67
C TYR A 331 7.72 34.74 -22.28
N SER A 332 6.40 34.79 -22.50
CA SER A 332 5.78 35.71 -23.48
C SER A 332 5.62 37.17 -23.04
N SER A 333 5.77 37.49 -21.76
CA SER A 333 5.42 38.81 -21.21
C SER A 333 6.57 39.55 -20.52
N GLY A 334 7.81 39.04 -20.58
CA GLY A 334 8.94 39.59 -19.81
C GLY A 334 8.93 39.22 -18.32
N TYR A 335 7.82 38.63 -17.84
CA TYR A 335 7.69 37.98 -16.54
C TYR A 335 7.69 36.47 -16.77
N ALA A 336 8.75 35.82 -16.28
CA ALA A 336 8.96 34.40 -16.45
C ALA A 336 8.11 33.60 -15.46
N SER A 337 7.38 32.59 -15.95
CA SER A 337 6.83 31.55 -15.07
C SER A 337 7.39 30.20 -15.43
N LEU A 338 7.74 29.41 -14.42
CA LEU A 338 8.06 28.00 -14.55
C LEU A 338 7.41 27.28 -13.40
N GLN A 339 6.53 26.34 -13.72
CA GLN A 339 5.77 25.60 -12.73
C GLN A 339 5.72 24.12 -13.10
N SER A 340 5.94 23.26 -12.10
CA SER A 340 5.60 21.85 -12.23
C SER A 340 4.49 21.49 -11.25
N ALA A 341 3.56 20.65 -11.67
CA ALA A 341 2.44 20.24 -10.85
C ALA A 341 2.18 18.74 -11.02
N TYR A 342 2.01 18.08 -9.88
CA TYR A 342 1.74 16.66 -9.76
C TYR A 342 0.34 16.50 -9.19
N PHE A 343 -0.52 15.75 -9.87
CA PHE A 343 -1.93 15.56 -9.50
C PHE A 343 -2.29 14.09 -9.40
N LYS A 344 -2.86 13.69 -8.27
CA LYS A 344 -3.48 12.39 -8.13
C LYS A 344 -4.72 12.30 -9.01
N GLU A 345 -4.87 11.19 -9.74
CA GLU A 345 -6.06 10.88 -10.55
C GLU A 345 -7.26 10.44 -9.72
#